data_AF-A0A976Q3T9-F1
#
_entry.id   AF-A0A976Q3T9-F1
#
_cell.length_a   1.000
_cell.length_b   1.000
_cell.length_c   1.000
_cell.angle_alpha   90.00
_cell.angle_beta   90.00
_cell.angle_gamma   90.00
#
_symmetry.space_group_name_H-M   'P 1'
#
loop_
_entity.id
_entity.type
_entity.pdbx_description
1 polymer ?
#
loop_
_entity_poly.entity_id
_entity_poly.type
_entity_poly.pdbx_seq_one_letter_code
_entity_poly.pdbx_strand_id
1 'polypeptide(L)'
;MKQNRAQFGGRGPARRDRVRGAGLGVLGLVGCIAYGCDVRVDEDEVAVTGGDPAAPPDGSQPTSWSATIEPVVSEYCVRCHNGSSPSGGVDLSGHAGVLASGVVVPGDPDASRLLAVVADGVMPPAGQPTPPDEAVGWIRAWIAAGAPPD
;
A
#
# COMPACT_ATOMS: atom_id res chain seq x y z
N MET A 1 24.31 34.69 -17.89
CA MET A 1 23.67 33.68 -18.76
C MET A 1 24.72 32.74 -19.32
N LYS A 2 24.81 31.50 -18.84
CA LYS A 2 25.59 30.42 -19.46
C LYS A 2 24.72 29.18 -19.44
N GLN A 3 24.28 28.77 -20.62
CA GLN A 3 23.42 27.60 -20.80
C GLN A 3 24.27 26.35 -20.63
N ASN A 4 23.85 25.42 -19.77
CA ASN A 4 24.46 24.11 -19.64
C ASN A 4 23.43 23.05 -20.06
N ARG A 5 23.58 22.59 -21.30
CA ARG A 5 22.76 21.58 -21.97
C ARG A 5 23.59 20.31 -22.05
N ALA A 6 23.33 19.35 -21.16
CA ALA A 6 23.82 17.97 -21.25
C ALA A 6 22.58 17.11 -21.58
N GLN A 7 22.32 16.81 -22.86
CA GLN A 7 22.84 15.68 -23.62
C GLN A 7 22.38 14.32 -23.06
N PHE A 8 21.19 13.91 -23.52
CA PHE A 8 20.69 12.55 -23.49
C PHE A 8 21.54 11.68 -24.43
N GLY A 9 22.02 10.53 -23.96
CA GLY A 9 22.85 9.62 -24.74
C GLY A 9 22.97 8.23 -24.11
N GLY A 10 21.84 7.59 -23.80
CA GLY A 10 21.76 6.21 -23.32
C GLY A 10 21.66 5.22 -24.48
N ARG A 11 22.61 4.30 -24.52
CA ARG A 11 23.00 3.44 -25.64
C ARG A 11 22.10 2.20 -25.72
N GLY A 12 21.33 2.06 -26.79
CA GLY A 12 20.56 0.84 -27.05
C GLY A 12 21.47 -0.37 -27.35
N PRO A 13 21.13 -1.58 -26.89
CA PRO A 13 21.82 -2.77 -27.33
C PRO A 13 21.32 -3.21 -28.72
N ALA A 14 22.31 -3.57 -29.53
CA ALA A 14 22.18 -3.92 -30.92
C ALA A 14 21.71 -5.37 -31.13
N ARG A 15 20.88 -5.52 -32.18
CA ARG A 15 20.85 -6.59 -33.19
C ARG A 15 20.85 -8.06 -32.75
N ARG A 16 19.84 -8.79 -33.24
CA ARG A 16 19.95 -10.13 -33.86
C ARG A 16 18.65 -10.37 -34.60
N ASP A 17 18.65 -10.21 -35.91
CA ASP A 17 19.05 -11.20 -36.93
C ASP A 17 17.79 -11.82 -37.56
N ARG A 18 17.51 -11.26 -38.73
CA ARG A 18 16.66 -11.75 -39.82
C ARG A 18 16.58 -13.27 -39.89
N VAL A 19 15.35 -13.80 -39.85
CA VAL A 19 15.02 -15.06 -40.53
C VAL A 19 13.97 -14.76 -41.60
N ARG A 20 14.37 -15.04 -42.83
CA ARG A 20 13.56 -14.99 -44.06
C ARG A 20 12.64 -16.21 -44.11
N GLY A 21 11.43 -16.05 -44.61
CA GLY A 21 10.56 -17.18 -44.96
C GLY A 21 9.32 -16.73 -45.73
N ALA A 22 9.49 -16.48 -47.03
CA ALA A 22 8.38 -16.45 -47.99
C ALA A 22 8.08 -17.90 -48.41
N GLY A 23 6.80 -18.29 -48.43
CA GLY A 23 6.34 -19.58 -48.94
C GLY A 23 4.87 -19.51 -49.31
N LEU A 24 4.60 -19.61 -50.62
CA LEU A 24 3.27 -19.69 -51.22
C LEU A 24 2.57 -21.00 -50.84
N GLY A 25 1.24 -21.00 -50.98
CA GLY A 25 0.32 -21.91 -50.31
C GLY A 25 0.20 -23.34 -50.85
N VAL A 26 -0.58 -24.13 -50.12
CA VAL A 26 -1.33 -25.29 -50.61
C VAL A 26 -2.62 -25.37 -49.78
N LEU A 27 -3.77 -25.45 -50.47
CA LEU A 27 -5.08 -25.79 -49.90
C LEU A 27 -4.98 -27.15 -49.19
N GLY A 28 -5.31 -27.21 -47.90
CA GLY A 28 -5.40 -28.46 -47.14
C GLY A 28 -6.28 -28.29 -45.92
N LEU A 29 -7.56 -28.62 -46.07
CA LEU A 29 -8.57 -28.58 -45.02
C LEU A 29 -8.53 -29.90 -44.23
N VAL A 30 -7.79 -29.94 -43.11
CA VAL A 30 -7.91 -30.98 -42.08
C VAL A 30 -7.59 -30.32 -40.73
N GLY A 31 -8.58 -30.29 -39.84
CA GLY A 31 -8.44 -29.73 -38.49
C GLY A 31 -7.61 -30.60 -37.56
N CYS A 32 -7.13 -30.00 -36.47
CA CYS A 32 -7.03 -30.59 -35.13
C CYS A 32 -6.37 -29.59 -34.17
N ILE A 33 -7.19 -29.09 -33.23
CA ILE A 33 -6.90 -28.94 -31.81
C ILE A 33 -5.45 -28.58 -31.43
N ALA A 34 -5.21 -27.30 -31.18
CA ALA A 34 -4.29 -26.84 -30.14
C ALA A 34 -4.67 -25.40 -29.78
N TYR A 35 -5.68 -25.23 -28.92
CA TYR A 35 -5.86 -23.99 -28.16
C TYR A 35 -4.71 -23.88 -27.15
N GLY A 36 -3.50 -23.64 -27.66
CA GLY A 36 -2.41 -23.06 -26.91
C GLY A 36 -2.69 -21.57 -26.78
N CYS A 37 -3.65 -21.22 -25.93
CA CYS A 37 -3.71 -19.89 -25.36
C CYS A 37 -2.71 -19.87 -24.19
N ASP A 38 -1.44 -19.90 -24.56
CA ASP A 38 -0.32 -19.63 -23.66
C ASP A 38 -0.43 -18.15 -23.27
N VAL A 39 -1.24 -17.86 -22.26
CA VAL A 39 -1.22 -16.57 -21.57
C VAL A 39 0.13 -16.53 -20.87
N ARG A 40 1.11 -15.94 -21.54
CA ARG A 40 2.30 -15.44 -20.89
C ARG A 40 1.83 -14.35 -19.94
N VAL A 41 1.80 -14.67 -18.65
CA VAL A 41 1.76 -13.68 -17.59
C VAL A 41 3.20 -13.16 -17.54
N ASP A 42 3.45 -12.01 -18.15
CA ASP A 42 4.70 -11.29 -17.97
C ASP A 42 4.66 -10.74 -16.53
N GLU A 43 5.36 -11.41 -15.60
CA GLU A 43 5.40 -11.11 -14.15
C GLU A 43 6.20 -9.85 -13.80
N ASP A 44 6.46 -8.96 -14.77
CA ASP A 44 7.18 -7.71 -14.57
C ASP A 44 6.25 -6.55 -14.92
N GLU A 45 5.95 -5.71 -13.91
CA GLU A 45 5.22 -4.43 -13.97
C GLU A 45 3.68 -4.49 -13.83
N VAL A 46 3.15 -5.15 -12.78
CA VAL A 46 1.82 -4.80 -12.27
C VAL A 46 1.95 -3.49 -11.48
N ALA A 47 1.83 -2.36 -12.17
CA ALA A 47 1.63 -1.06 -11.54
C ALA A 47 0.26 -1.03 -10.86
N VAL A 48 0.18 -1.55 -9.63
CA VAL A 48 -0.89 -1.20 -8.69
C VAL A 48 -0.69 0.27 -8.39
N THR A 49 -1.43 1.15 -9.07
CA THR A 49 -1.55 2.56 -8.67
C THR A 49 -2.49 2.66 -7.47
N GLY A 50 -2.15 1.98 -6.37
CA GLY A 50 -2.52 2.36 -5.02
C GLY A 50 -1.28 3.00 -4.46
N GLY A 51 -1.15 4.32 -4.61
CA GLY A 51 0.07 5.02 -4.23
C GLY A 51 0.36 4.78 -2.75
N ASP A 52 1.49 4.16 -2.46
CA ASP A 52 1.99 4.01 -1.10
C ASP A 52 1.95 5.38 -0.40
N PRO A 53 1.55 5.44 0.88
CA PRO A 53 1.52 6.71 1.58
C PRO A 53 2.92 7.31 1.59
N ALA A 54 3.00 8.65 1.53
CA ALA A 54 4.26 9.35 1.60
C ALA A 54 5.06 8.91 2.84
N ALA A 55 6.37 8.73 2.68
CA ALA A 55 7.22 8.34 3.79
C ALA A 55 7.18 9.40 4.91
N PRO A 56 7.18 8.97 6.18
CA PRO A 56 7.45 9.84 7.33
C PRO A 56 8.71 10.69 7.13
N PRO A 57 8.75 11.92 7.68
CA PRO A 57 9.84 12.88 7.48
C PRO A 57 11.19 12.40 8.06
N ASP A 58 11.17 11.45 8.99
CA ASP A 58 12.37 10.83 9.57
C ASP A 58 12.92 9.65 8.75
N GLY A 59 12.26 9.29 7.64
CA GLY A 59 12.66 8.19 6.77
C GLY A 59 12.19 6.80 7.22
N SER A 60 11.36 6.72 8.27
CA SER A 60 10.75 5.45 8.72
C SER A 60 9.84 4.84 7.67
N GLN A 61 9.59 3.53 7.77
CA GLN A 61 8.65 2.86 6.87
C GLN A 61 7.21 3.22 7.26
N PRO A 62 6.34 3.66 6.33
CA PRO A 62 4.97 4.07 6.65
C PRO A 62 4.14 3.02 7.39
N THR A 63 4.39 1.74 7.10
CA THR A 63 3.69 0.61 7.70
C THR A 63 4.38 0.08 8.94
N SER A 64 5.45 0.72 9.43
CA SER A 64 6.11 0.23 10.63
C SER A 64 5.33 0.60 11.87
N TRP A 65 4.97 -0.40 12.67
CA TRP A 65 4.27 -0.15 13.91
C TRP A 65 5.12 0.70 14.86
N SER A 66 6.30 0.21 15.26
CA SER A 66 7.11 0.87 16.27
C SER A 66 7.62 2.25 15.84
N ALA A 67 7.98 2.41 14.57
CA ALA A 67 8.58 3.65 14.08
C ALA A 67 7.55 4.70 13.61
N THR A 68 6.36 4.29 13.19
CA THR A 68 5.39 5.21 12.56
C THR A 68 4.02 5.18 13.19
N ILE A 69 3.44 4.01 13.43
CA ILE A 69 2.05 3.91 13.91
C ILE A 69 1.95 4.12 15.42
N GLU A 70 2.84 3.54 16.21
CA GLU A 70 2.84 3.64 17.67
C GLU A 70 2.96 5.10 18.15
N PRO A 71 3.83 5.96 17.59
CA PRO A 71 3.85 7.38 17.95
C PRO A 71 2.52 8.08 17.67
N VAL A 72 1.87 7.78 16.54
CA VAL A 72 0.57 8.35 16.16
C VAL A 72 -0.52 7.88 17.13
N VAL A 73 -0.62 6.57 17.40
CA VAL A 73 -1.61 6.00 18.32
C VAL A 73 -1.39 6.55 19.74
N SER A 74 -0.14 6.69 20.17
CA SER A 74 0.21 7.22 21.48
C SER A 74 -0.21 8.67 21.66
N GLU A 75 0.01 9.51 20.66
CA GLU A 75 -0.33 10.94 20.69
C GLU A 75 -1.84 11.18 20.66
N TYR A 76 -2.56 10.50 19.76
CA TYR A 76 -3.95 10.85 19.45
C TYR A 76 -5.01 9.95 20.10
N CYS A 77 -4.65 8.72 20.51
CA CYS A 77 -5.65 7.72 20.90
C CYS A 77 -5.50 7.28 22.36
N VAL A 78 -4.27 6.95 22.77
CA VAL A 78 -4.01 6.31 24.07
C VAL A 78 -4.51 7.14 25.23
N ARG A 79 -4.46 8.48 25.18
CA ARG A 79 -4.93 9.36 26.27
C ARG A 79 -6.30 8.97 26.86
N CYS A 80 -7.24 8.53 26.03
CA CYS A 80 -8.59 8.15 26.45
C CYS A 80 -8.87 6.64 26.32
N HIS A 81 -8.13 5.93 25.47
CA HIS A 81 -8.32 4.52 25.13
C HIS A 81 -7.21 3.65 25.73
N ASN A 82 -7.00 3.73 27.05
CA ASN A 82 -6.01 2.91 27.75
C ASN A 82 -6.45 2.57 29.20
N GLY A 83 -5.69 1.68 29.83
CA GLY A 83 -5.74 1.45 31.28
C GLY A 83 -6.95 0.63 31.72
N SER A 84 -7.31 0.73 33.01
CA SER A 84 -8.34 -0.12 33.62
C SER A 84 -9.78 0.26 33.26
N SER A 85 -10.01 1.45 32.69
CA SER A 85 -11.33 1.94 32.30
C SER A 85 -11.26 2.78 31.03
N PRO A 86 -10.87 2.17 29.89
CA PRO A 86 -10.71 2.90 28.65
C PRO A 86 -12.06 3.37 28.09
N SER A 87 -12.06 4.49 27.39
CA SER A 87 -13.25 5.04 26.75
C SER A 87 -13.81 4.03 25.75
N GLY A 88 -15.12 3.78 25.84
CA GLY A 88 -15.78 2.78 24.99
C GLY A 88 -15.32 1.34 25.21
N GLY A 89 -14.58 1.03 26.28
CA GLY A 89 -14.05 -0.30 26.56
C GLY A 89 -12.94 -0.76 25.59
N VAL A 90 -12.35 0.18 24.85
CA VAL A 90 -11.35 -0.09 23.81
C VAL A 90 -9.97 0.32 24.28
N ASP A 91 -9.08 -0.64 24.45
CA ASP A 91 -7.67 -0.42 24.75
C ASP A 91 -6.85 -0.36 23.46
N LEU A 92 -6.22 0.78 23.20
CA LEU A 92 -5.32 1.01 22.07
C LEU A 92 -3.86 1.14 22.54
N SER A 93 -3.56 0.77 23.79
CA SER A 93 -2.20 0.75 24.29
C SER A 93 -1.42 -0.42 23.67
N GLY A 94 -0.47 -0.07 22.82
CA GLY A 94 0.38 -1.04 22.13
C GLY A 94 -0.32 -1.86 21.05
N HIS A 95 0.49 -2.57 20.27
CA HIS A 95 0.04 -3.35 19.11
C HIS A 95 -0.99 -4.42 19.48
N ALA A 96 -0.69 -5.20 20.53
CA ALA A 96 -1.56 -6.27 20.99
C ALA A 96 -2.93 -5.76 21.47
N GLY A 97 -2.96 -4.61 22.15
CA GLY A 97 -4.20 -3.97 22.60
C GLY A 97 -5.06 -3.56 21.40
N VAL A 98 -4.44 -2.88 20.42
CA VAL A 98 -5.12 -2.47 19.19
C VAL A 98 -5.75 -3.66 18.46
N LEU A 99 -5.03 -4.78 18.30
CA LEU A 99 -5.59 -5.96 17.65
C LEU A 99 -6.67 -6.65 18.50
N ALA A 100 -6.46 -6.78 19.81
CA ALA A 100 -7.43 -7.41 20.72
C ALA A 100 -8.73 -6.62 20.85
N SER A 101 -8.70 -5.30 20.61
CA SER A 101 -9.88 -4.44 20.67
C SER A 101 -10.93 -4.74 19.59
N GLY A 102 -10.53 -5.39 18.49
CA GLY A 102 -11.40 -5.67 17.34
C GLY A 102 -11.82 -4.44 16.53
N VAL A 103 -11.26 -3.25 16.79
CA VAL A 103 -11.54 -2.03 15.98
C VAL A 103 -10.69 -1.94 14.71
N VAL A 104 -9.67 -2.79 14.59
CA VAL A 104 -8.84 -2.97 13.40
C VAL A 104 -9.09 -4.37 12.84
N VAL A 105 -9.34 -4.43 11.53
CA VAL A 105 -9.44 -5.66 10.76
C VAL A 105 -8.18 -5.76 9.89
N PRO A 106 -7.18 -6.58 10.27
CA PRO A 106 -5.95 -6.72 9.49
C PRO A 106 -6.22 -7.11 8.04
N GLY A 107 -5.65 -6.36 7.11
CA GLY A 107 -5.82 -6.55 5.66
C GLY A 107 -7.07 -5.87 5.08
N ASP A 108 -7.97 -5.33 5.91
CA ASP A 108 -9.20 -4.68 5.46
C ASP A 108 -9.38 -3.31 6.15
N PRO A 109 -8.83 -2.24 5.57
CA PRO A 109 -8.99 -0.89 6.08
C PRO A 109 -10.45 -0.41 6.10
N ASP A 110 -11.27 -0.84 5.15
CA ASP A 110 -12.63 -0.34 4.99
C ASP A 110 -13.59 -1.03 5.99
N ALA A 111 -13.28 -2.26 6.40
CA ALA A 111 -13.95 -2.94 7.52
C ALA A 111 -13.45 -2.48 8.90
N SER A 112 -12.35 -1.70 8.97
CA SER A 112 -11.76 -1.28 10.22
C SER A 112 -12.47 -0.06 10.83
N ARG A 113 -13.20 -0.29 11.93
CA ARG A 113 -13.93 0.77 12.65
C ARG A 113 -13.04 1.94 13.08
N LEU A 114 -11.77 1.69 13.40
CA LEU A 114 -10.81 2.73 13.76
C LEU A 114 -10.71 3.80 12.66
N LEU A 115 -10.60 3.40 11.39
CA LEU A 115 -10.52 4.35 10.28
C LEU A 115 -11.83 5.08 10.05
N ALA A 116 -12.97 4.38 10.15
CA ALA A 116 -14.28 4.99 9.96
C ALA A 116 -14.49 6.18 10.92
N VAL A 117 -14.24 5.99 12.23
CA VAL A 117 -14.49 7.04 13.23
C VAL A 117 -13.48 8.19 13.16
N VAL A 118 -12.25 7.93 12.71
CA VAL A 118 -11.23 8.97 12.52
C VAL A 118 -11.52 9.78 11.27
N ALA A 119 -11.86 9.13 10.15
CA ALA A 119 -12.21 9.79 8.90
C ALA A 119 -13.48 10.62 9.01
N ASP A 120 -14.47 10.16 9.78
CA ASP A 120 -15.71 10.91 10.05
C ASP A 120 -15.52 12.07 11.06
N GLY A 121 -14.32 12.23 11.63
CA GLY A 121 -14.02 13.27 12.63
C GLY A 121 -14.73 13.08 13.97
N VAL A 122 -15.25 11.87 14.23
CA VAL A 122 -15.87 11.49 15.51
C VAL A 122 -14.80 11.32 16.59
N MET A 123 -13.63 10.82 16.19
CA MET A 123 -12.46 10.67 17.04
C MET A 123 -11.27 11.41 16.42
N PRO A 124 -10.46 12.11 17.24
CA PRO A 124 -10.64 12.38 18.67
C PRO A 124 -11.83 13.33 18.98
N PRO A 125 -12.38 13.33 20.21
CA PRO A 125 -13.51 14.18 20.56
C PRO A 125 -13.15 15.67 20.49
N ALA A 126 -14.17 16.52 20.33
CA ALA A 126 -14.01 17.97 20.19
C ALA A 126 -13.08 18.57 21.28
N GLY A 127 -12.13 19.40 20.85
CA GLY A 127 -11.13 20.02 21.71
C GLY A 127 -9.88 19.16 21.96
N GLN A 128 -9.79 17.97 21.36
CA GLN A 128 -8.56 17.18 21.31
C GLN A 128 -7.82 17.39 19.99
N PRO A 129 -6.47 17.19 19.96
CA PRO A 129 -5.72 17.17 18.72
C PRO A 129 -6.23 16.07 17.78
N THR A 130 -6.40 16.37 16.50
CA THR A 130 -6.75 15.39 15.47
C THR A 130 -5.49 14.94 14.73
N PRO A 131 -5.37 13.65 14.35
CA PRO A 131 -4.28 13.21 13.52
C PRO A 131 -4.32 13.91 12.15
N PRO A 132 -3.18 14.30 11.57
CA PRO A 132 -3.13 14.84 10.22
C PRO A 132 -3.46 13.76 9.17
N ASP A 133 -3.87 14.18 7.98
CA ASP A 133 -4.29 13.29 6.89
C ASP A 133 -3.19 12.28 6.53
N GLU A 134 -1.93 12.69 6.58
CA GLU A 134 -0.78 11.81 6.34
C GLU A 134 -0.72 10.67 7.36
N ALA A 135 -0.95 10.96 8.64
CA ALA A 135 -0.97 9.94 9.69
C ALA A 135 -2.16 8.98 9.54
N VAL A 136 -3.32 9.48 9.11
CA VAL A 136 -4.47 8.63 8.76
C VAL A 136 -4.12 7.73 7.56
N GLY A 137 -3.37 8.26 6.59
CA GLY A 137 -2.83 7.51 5.46
C GLY A 137 -1.89 6.38 5.89
N TRP A 138 -1.00 6.63 6.85
CA TRP A 138 -0.11 5.61 7.41
C TRP A 138 -0.87 4.51 8.12
N ILE A 139 -1.86 4.86 8.95
CA ILE A 139 -2.73 3.89 9.62
C ILE A 139 -3.46 3.04 8.60
N ARG A 140 -4.02 3.64 7.53
CA ARG A 140 -4.67 2.89 6.45
C ARG A 140 -3.74 1.90 5.78
N ALA A 141 -2.53 2.32 5.42
CA ALA A 141 -1.55 1.46 4.79
C ALA A 141 -1.08 0.33 5.72
N TRP A 142 -0.85 0.63 6.99
CA TRP A 142 -0.49 -0.36 8.00
C TRP A 142 -1.58 -1.43 8.15
N ILE A 143 -2.85 -1.03 8.22
CA ILE A 143 -3.96 -1.98 8.27
C ILE A 143 -4.01 -2.81 6.99
N ALA A 144 -3.88 -2.19 5.82
CA ALA A 144 -3.86 -2.88 4.53
C ALA A 144 -2.73 -3.93 4.44
N ALA A 145 -1.57 -3.62 5.03
CA ALA A 145 -0.42 -4.52 5.13
C ALA A 145 -0.61 -5.68 6.13
N GLY A 146 -1.78 -5.83 6.74
CA GLY A 146 -2.06 -6.88 7.72
C GLY A 146 -1.72 -6.48 9.16
N ALA A 147 -1.59 -5.19 9.45
CA ALA A 147 -1.30 -4.65 10.76
C ALA A 147 -0.06 -5.31 11.44
N PRO A 148 1.11 -5.36 10.79
CA PRO A 148 2.30 -6.00 11.36
C PRO A 148 2.82 -5.24 12.60
N PRO A 149 3.48 -5.92 13.56
CA PRO A 149 4.05 -5.28 14.76
C PRO A 149 5.35 -4.49 14.53
N ASP A 150 5.86 -4.42 13.29
CA ASP A 150 7.00 -3.61 12.85
C ASP A 150 7.12 -3.57 11.32
#